data_AF-A0A953TD00-F1
#
_entry.id   AF-A0A953TD00-F1
#
_cell.length_a   1.000
_cell.length_b   1.000
_cell.length_c   1.000
_cell.angle_alpha   90.00
_cell.angle_beta   90.00
_cell.angle_gamma   90.00
#
_symmetry.space_group_name_H-M   'P 1'
#
loop_
_entity.id
_entity.type
_entity.pdbx_description
1 polymer ?
#
loop_
_entity_poly.entity_id
_entity_poly.type
_entity_poly.pdbx_seq_one_letter_code
_entity_poly.pdbx_strand_id
1 'polypeptide(L)' 'MRADFAEVSWDSAKSKWLVRITVGEEVVRRFCDLPRNAGEQDLSAAAQKTLQDEGYDLDSTAIKIQKPLVA' A
#
# COMPACT_ATOMS: atom_id res chain seq x y z
N MET A 1 7.44 14.66 3.24
CA MET A 1 6.62 15.26 2.15
C MET A 1 5.21 14.68 2.24
N ARG A 2 4.18 15.30 1.66
CA ARG A 2 2.81 14.75 1.73
C ARG A 2 2.50 13.95 0.47
N ALA A 3 2.02 12.72 0.63
CA ALA A 3 1.51 11.94 -0.49
C ALA A 3 0.06 12.32 -0.80
N ASP A 4 -0.37 12.15 -2.06
CA ASP A 4 -1.76 12.39 -2.45
C ASP A 4 -2.65 11.24 -2.00
N PHE A 5 -2.21 10.01 -2.28
CA PHE A 5 -2.85 8.78 -1.83
C PHE A 5 -1.90 7.60 -1.89
N ALA A 6 -2.26 6.53 -1.18
CA ALA A 6 -1.59 5.25 -1.28
C ALA A 6 -2.59 4.16 -1.67
N GLU A 7 -2.15 3.23 -2.49
CA GLU A 7 -2.93 2.05 -2.87
C GLU A 7 -2.19 0.78 -2.47
N VAL A 8 -2.91 -0.17 -1.87
CA VAL A 8 -2.40 -1.49 -1.51
C VAL A 8 -3.12 -2.52 -2.34
N SER A 9 -2.38 -3.25 -3.18
CA SER A 9 -2.95 -4.26 -4.09
C SER A 9 -2.13 -5.55 -4.07
N TRP A 10 -2.77 -6.67 -4.38
CA TRP A 10 -2.07 -7.95 -4.47
C TRP A 10 -1.41 -8.10 -5.85
N ASP A 11 -0.10 -8.29 -5.87
CA ASP A 11 0.64 -8.65 -7.07
C ASP A 11 0.70 -10.18 -7.22
N SER A 12 -0.11 -10.72 -8.12
CA SER A 12 -0.17 -12.17 -8.37
C SER A 12 1.09 -12.74 -9.01
N ALA A 13 1.90 -11.93 -9.70
CA ALA A 13 3.13 -12.39 -10.35
C ALA A 13 4.23 -12.65 -9.31
N LYS A 14 4.32 -11.80 -8.28
CA LYS A 14 5.27 -11.91 -7.18
C LYS A 14 4.69 -12.60 -5.95
N SER A 15 3.38 -12.84 -5.93
CA SER A 15 2.65 -13.32 -4.76
C SER A 15 2.95 -12.48 -3.51
N LYS A 16 2.93 -11.16 -3.67
CA LYS A 16 3.18 -10.20 -2.60
C LYS A 16 2.20 -9.04 -2.65
N TRP A 17 1.98 -8.39 -1.52
CA TRP A 17 1.29 -7.10 -1.52
C TRP A 17 2.21 -6.01 -2.06
N LEU A 18 1.65 -5.09 -2.84
CA LEU A 18 2.31 -3.93 -3.40
C LEU A 18 1.63 -2.67 -2.89
N VAL A 19 2.40 -1.84 -2.19
CA VAL A 19 2.05 -0.48 -1.80
C VAL A 19 2.52 0.47 -2.89
N ARG A 20 1.61 1.28 -3.42
CA ARG A 20 1.87 2.32 -4.41
C ARG A 20 1.56 3.66 -3.79
N ILE A 21 2.57 4.49 -3.59
CA ILE A 21 2.44 5.85 -3.05
C ILE A 21 2.49 6.81 -4.23
N THR A 22 1.48 7.66 -4.38
CA THR A 22 1.40 8.65 -5.46
C THR A 22 1.66 10.04 -4.89
N VAL A 23 2.58 10.78 -5.51
CA VAL A 23 2.95 12.15 -5.15
C VAL A 23 3.09 12.98 -6.42
N GLY A 24 2.06 13.72 -6.79
CA GLY A 24 1.95 14.39 -8.08
C GLY A 24 2.04 13.39 -9.23
N GLU A 25 3.11 13.50 -10.02
CA GLU A 25 3.41 12.59 -11.13
C GLU A 25 4.32 11.41 -10.74
N GLU A 26 4.90 11.44 -9.53
CA GLU A 26 5.75 10.37 -9.02
C GLU A 26 4.92 9.24 -8.41
N VAL A 27 5.33 7.99 -8.69
CA VAL A 27 4.75 6.79 -8.08
C VAL A 27 5.85 5.91 -7.50
N VAL A 28 5.93 5.86 -6.18
CA VAL A 28 6.83 4.97 -5.44
C VAL A 28 6.14 3.63 -5.24
N ARG A 29 6.86 2.53 -5.47
CA ARG A 29 6.33 1.15 -5.37
C ARG A 29 7.16 0.33 -4.39
N ARG A 30 6.51 -0.24 -3.39
CA ARG A 30 7.15 -1.10 -2.38
C ARG A 30 6.35 -2.37 -2.16
N PHE A 31 7.05 -3.49 -2.08
CA PHE A 31 6.44 -4.78 -1.78
C PHE A 31 6.41 -5.02 -0.27
N CYS A 32 5.35 -5.67 0.20
CA CYS A 32 5.19 -6.10 1.59
C CYS A 32 5.03 -7.62 1.66
N ASP A 33 5.74 -8.23 2.60
CA ASP A 33 5.74 -9.68 2.88
C ASP A 33 4.58 -10.10 3.80
N LEU A 34 3.38 -9.53 3.58
CA LEU A 34 2.16 -9.96 4.25
C LEU A 34 1.50 -11.14 3.51
N PRO A 35 0.80 -12.03 4.21
CA PRO A 35 0.09 -13.12 3.55
C PRO A 35 -1.09 -12.60 2.72
N ARG A 36 -1.49 -13.33 1.67
CA ARG A 36 -2.59 -12.92 0.76
C ARG A 36 -3.93 -12.69 1.48
N ASN A 37 -4.15 -13.36 2.60
CA ASN A 37 -5.35 -13.23 3.43
C ASN A 37 -5.17 -12.23 4.59
N ALA A 38 -4.13 -11.39 4.58
CA ALA A 38 -3.94 -10.35 5.57
C ALA A 38 -5.18 -9.46 5.71
N GLY A 39 -5.48 -9.06 6.95
CA GLY A 39 -6.60 -8.19 7.24
C GLY A 39 -6.37 -6.78 6.71
N GLU A 40 -7.45 -6.02 6.50
CA GLU A 40 -7.34 -4.62 6.04
C GLU A 40 -6.53 -3.76 7.01
N GLN A 41 -6.63 -4.04 8.31
CA GLN A 41 -5.85 -3.34 9.32
C GLN A 41 -4.35 -3.60 9.14
N ASP A 42 -3.93 -4.85 8.90
CA ASP A 42 -2.52 -5.18 8.68
C ASP A 42 -1.99 -4.55 7.39
N LEU A 43 -2.81 -4.55 6.33
CA LEU A 43 -2.47 -3.94 5.04
C LEU A 43 -2.36 -2.41 5.16
N SER A 44 -3.29 -1.78 5.88
CA SER A 44 -3.24 -0.35 6.16
C SER A 44 -2.00 0.00 6.99
N ALA A 45 -1.71 -0.76 8.05
CA ALA A 45 -0.53 -0.55 8.87
C ALA A 45 0.76 -0.72 8.08
N ALA A 46 0.85 -1.72 7.19
CA ALA A 46 2.00 -1.91 6.32
C ALA A 46 2.18 -0.75 5.32
N ALA A 47 1.08 -0.24 4.76
CA ALA A 47 1.13 0.94 3.90
C ALA A 47 1.57 2.19 4.67
N GLN A 48 1.04 2.43 5.87
CA GLN A 48 1.45 3.54 6.73
C GLN A 48 2.93 3.47 7.08
N LYS A 49 3.42 2.28 7.44
CA LYS A 49 4.84 2.07 7.71
C LYS A 49 5.70 2.36 6.48
N THR A 50 5.26 1.89 5.30
CA THR A 50 5.96 2.15 4.03
C THR A 50 6.02 3.64 3.71
N LEU A 51 4.94 4.38 3.94
CA LEU A 51 4.90 5.83 3.79
C LEU A 51 5.93 6.49 4.71
N GLN A 52 5.96 6.11 6.00
CA GLN A 52 6.92 6.64 6.97
C GLN A 52 8.37 6.32 6.59
N ASP A 53 8.65 5.08 6.18
CA ASP A 53 9.98 4.62 5.77
C ASP A 53 10.50 5.39 4.54
N GLU A 54 9.60 5.76 3.61
CA GLU A 54 9.93 6.59 2.44
C GLU A 54 9.87 8.11 2.73
N GLY A 55 9.53 8.52 3.96
CA GLY A 55 9.47 9.94 4.37
C GLY A 55 8.22 10.70 3.92
N TYR A 56 7.14 9.96 3.62
CA TYR A 56 5.84 10.48 3.25
C TYR A 56 4.85 10.48 4.42
N ASP A 57 4.11 11.57 4.53
CA ASP A 57 2.95 11.70 5.41
C ASP A 57 1.68 11.57 4.57
N LEU A 58 0.72 10.77 5.04
CA LEU A 58 -0.57 10.58 4.38
C LEU A 58 -1.65 10.38 5.43
N ASP A 59 -2.81 10.98 5.19
CA ASP A 59 -3.99 10.71 6.00
C ASP A 59 -4.42 9.25 5.83
N SER A 60 -4.68 8.55 6.94
CA SER A 60 -5.04 7.13 6.91
C SER A 60 -6.30 6.85 6.07
N THR A 61 -7.16 7.86 5.89
CA THR A 61 -8.36 7.77 5.04
C THR A 61 -8.06 7.78 3.53
N ALA A 62 -6.85 8.20 3.14
CA ALA A 62 -6.38 8.22 1.75
C ALA A 62 -5.65 6.92 1.34
N ILE A 63 -5.62 5.92 2.22
CA ILE A 63 -5.11 4.58 1.90
C ILE A 63 -6.25 3.74 1.32
N LYS A 64 -6.11 3.34 0.05
CA LYS A 64 -7.05 2.48 -0.65
C LYS A 64 -6.54 1.05 -0.66
N ILE A 65 -7.30 0.13 -0.08
CA ILE A 65 -6.98 -1.30 -0.12
C ILE A 65 -7.79 -1.94 -1.23
N GLN A 66 -7.12 -2.61 -2.16
CA GLN A 66 -7.71 -3.38 -3.23
C GLN A 66 -7.45 -4.86 -2.95
N LYS A 67 -8.42 -5.50 -2.30
CA LYS A 67 -8.37 -6.94 -2.06
C LYS A 67 -8.49 -7.69 -3.39
N PRO A 68 -7.70 -8.75 -3.61
CA PRO A 68 -7.92 -9.62 -4.76
C PRO A 68 -9.31 -10.24 -4.64
N LEU A 69 -10.14 -10.09 -5.67
CA LEU A 69 -11.42 -10.80 -5.78
C LEU A 69 -11.14 -12.30 -5.60
N VAL A 70 -11.72 -12.89 -4.55
CA VAL A 70 -11.82 -14.34 -4.45
C VAL A 70 -12.90 -14.73 -5.46
N ALA A 71 -12.48 -15.39 -6.53
CA ALA A 71 -13.38 -16.03 -7.50
C ALA A 71 -13.77 -17.42 -6.99
#